data_AF-A0AAW6B0Z9-F1
#
_entry.id   AF-A0AAW6B0Z9-F1
#
_cell.length_a   1.000
_cell.length_b   1.000
_cell.length_c   1.000
_cell.angle_alpha   90.00
_cell.angle_beta   90.00
_cell.angle_gamma   90.00
#
_symmetry.space_group_name_H-M   'P 1'
#
loop_
_entity.id
_entity.type
_entity.pdbx_description
1 polymer ?
#
loop_
_entity_poly.entity_id
_entity_poly.type
_entity_poly.pdbx_seq_one_letter_code
_entity_poly.pdbx_strand_id
1 'polypeptide(L)' 'MTNQEIREIFDQAYNIFWMKWRDKPLLPEMDMWDLVLLDAGAIMERHNSELCKNMVTALVVELDNRSKEREAKKHG' A
#
# COMPACT_ATOMS: atom_id res chain seq x y z
N MET A 1 0.87 18.33 -13.32
CA MET A 1 1.82 17.28 -12.94
C MET A 1 2.99 17.27 -13.92
N THR A 2 4.20 17.36 -13.40
CA THR A 2 5.46 17.28 -14.14
C THR A 2 6.02 15.85 -14.08
N ASN A 3 6.99 15.53 -14.95
CA ASN A 3 7.70 14.25 -14.89
C ASN A 3 8.40 14.02 -13.54
N GLN A 4 8.85 15.08 -12.89
CA GLN A 4 9.45 15.00 -11.56
C GLN A 4 8.40 14.60 -10.51
N GLU A 5 7.24 15.25 -10.49
CA GLU A 5 6.16 14.92 -9.55
C GLU A 5 5.66 13.47 -9.75
N ILE A 6 5.56 13.02 -11.01
CA ILE A 6 5.20 11.62 -11.33
C ILE A 6 6.25 10.65 -10.77
N ARG A 7 7.54 10.94 -10.96
CA ARG A 7 8.64 10.11 -10.46
C ARG A 7 8.62 10.02 -8.94
N GLU A 8 8.39 11.12 -8.26
CA GLU A 8 8.32 11.17 -6.79
C GLU A 8 7.13 10.34 -6.26
N ILE A 9 5.94 10.45 -6.90
CA ILE A 9 4.78 9.61 -6.55
C ILE A 9 5.13 8.13 -6.71
N PHE A 10 5.76 7.75 -7.83
CA PHE A 10 6.14 6.36 -8.07
C PHE A 10 7.14 5.83 -7.05
N ASP A 11 8.14 6.64 -6.70
CA ASP A 11 9.14 6.27 -5.70
C ASP A 11 8.51 6.03 -4.32
N GLN A 12 7.63 6.93 -3.88
CA GLN A 12 6.93 6.80 -2.59
C GLN A 12 5.96 5.61 -2.58
N ALA A 13 5.12 5.48 -3.61
CA ALA A 13 4.11 4.43 -3.66
C ALA A 13 4.71 3.04 -3.87
N TYR A 14 5.63 2.89 -4.83
CA TYR A 14 6.16 1.58 -5.20
C TYR A 14 7.47 1.24 -4.46
N ASN A 15 8.48 2.10 -4.57
CA ASN A 15 9.79 1.75 -4.03
C ASN A 15 9.84 1.78 -2.51
N ILE A 16 9.05 2.65 -1.88
CA ILE A 16 9.02 2.79 -0.41
C ILE A 16 7.84 2.00 0.18
N PHE A 17 6.60 2.39 -0.12
CA PHE A 17 5.42 1.79 0.51
C PHE A 17 5.26 0.31 0.13
N TRP A 18 5.20 -0.01 -1.16
CA TRP A 18 4.98 -1.40 -1.58
C TRP A 18 6.10 -2.34 -1.12
N MET A 19 7.37 -1.95 -1.31
CA MET A 19 8.51 -2.75 -0.86
C MET A 19 8.50 -3.01 0.65
N LYS A 20 8.06 -2.03 1.46
CA LYS A 20 7.96 -2.17 2.92
C LYS A 20 6.92 -3.19 3.35
N TRP A 21 5.78 -3.27 2.65
CA TRP A 21 4.61 -4.02 3.11
C TRP A 21 4.38 -5.37 2.39
N ARG A 22 4.78 -5.52 1.12
CA ARG A 22 4.41 -6.68 0.27
C ARG A 22 4.80 -8.05 0.81
N ASP A 23 5.91 -8.14 1.55
CA ASP A 23 6.49 -9.39 2.03
C ASP A 23 6.13 -9.65 3.51
N LYS A 24 5.54 -8.67 4.20
CA LYS A 24 5.13 -8.83 5.60
C LYS A 24 3.95 -9.79 5.72
N PRO A 25 3.86 -10.56 6.82
CA PRO A 25 2.72 -11.44 7.10
C PRO A 25 1.55 -10.61 7.63
N LEU A 26 0.96 -9.76 6.78
CA LEU A 26 -0.26 -9.03 7.11
C LEU A 26 -1.40 -10.04 7.22
N LEU A 27 -1.90 -10.26 8.44
CA LEU A 27 -3.13 -11.02 8.69
C LEU A 27 -4.22 -10.03 9.11
N PRO A 28 -5.52 -10.32 8.84
CA PRO A 28 -6.62 -9.40 9.12
C PRO A 28 -6.70 -8.96 10.59
N GLU A 29 -6.30 -9.83 11.51
CA GLU A 29 -6.38 -9.63 12.95
C GLU A 29 -5.20 -8.84 13.53
N MET A 30 -4.20 -8.50 12.70
CA MET A 30 -3.00 -7.82 13.16
C MET A 30 -3.16 -6.31 13.12
N ASP A 31 -2.75 -5.65 14.21
CA ASP A 31 -2.59 -4.19 14.34
C ASP A 31 -1.68 -3.57 13.26
N MET A 32 -0.98 -4.38 12.47
CA MET A 32 -0.18 -3.91 11.34
C MET A 32 -1.02 -3.23 10.25
N TRP A 33 -2.32 -3.52 10.14
CA TRP A 33 -3.19 -2.87 9.16
C TRP A 33 -3.36 -1.37 9.40
N ASP A 34 -3.45 -0.95 10.67
CA ASP A 34 -3.52 0.47 11.00
C ASP A 34 -2.24 1.20 10.56
N LEU A 35 -1.08 0.56 10.69
CA LEU A 35 0.19 1.10 10.21
C LEU A 35 0.26 1.17 8.68
N VAL A 36 -0.28 0.18 7.96
CA VAL A 36 -0.39 0.20 6.50
C VAL A 36 -1.24 1.38 6.05
N LEU A 37 -2.42 1.55 6.65
CA LEU A 37 -3.38 2.60 6.29
C LEU A 37 -2.85 3.99 6.64
N LEU A 38 -2.15 4.14 7.78
CA LEU A 38 -1.51 5.39 8.17
C LEU A 38 -0.42 5.81 7.16
N ASP A 39 0.43 4.87 6.75
CA ASP A 39 1.52 5.10 5.79
C ASP A 39 0.96 5.46 4.39
N ALA A 40 -0.07 4.72 3.95
CA ALA A 40 -0.79 5.01 2.71
C ALA A 40 -1.43 6.41 2.74
N GLY A 41 -2.11 6.76 3.85
CA GLY A 41 -2.74 8.06 4.04
C GLY A 41 -1.74 9.22 3.96
N ALA A 42 -0.58 9.08 4.61
CA ALA A 42 0.47 10.10 4.59
C ALA A 42 1.00 10.37 3.16
N ILE A 43 1.17 9.32 2.35
CA ILE A 43 1.61 9.47 0.94
C ILE A 43 0.53 10.16 0.11
N MET A 44 -0.74 9.72 0.26
CA MET A 44 -1.87 10.32 -0.45
C MET A 44 -2.07 11.79 -0.10
N GLU A 45 -1.91 12.16 1.17
CA GLU A 45 -2.01 13.55 1.65
C GLU A 45 -0.85 14.42 1.11
N ARG A 46 0.39 13.90 1.16
CA ARG A 46 1.58 14.64 0.68
C ARG A 46 1.48 15.04 -0.79
N HIS A 47 1.06 14.12 -1.66
CA HIS A 47 1.02 14.38 -3.10
C HIS A 47 -0.33 14.90 -3.59
N ASN A 48 -1.41 14.67 -2.82
CA ASN A 48 -2.80 15.09 -3.05
C ASN A 48 -3.22 15.11 -4.54
N SER A 49 -2.88 14.05 -5.28
CA SER A 49 -3.22 13.89 -6.69
C SER A 49 -4.02 12.62 -6.90
N GLU A 50 -4.89 12.64 -7.91
CA GLU A 50 -5.70 11.48 -8.27
C GLU A 50 -4.83 10.29 -8.69
N LEU A 51 -3.72 10.54 -9.40
CA LEU A 51 -2.74 9.50 -9.72
C LEU A 51 -2.21 8.82 -8.45
N CYS A 52 -1.74 9.61 -7.48
CA CYS A 52 -1.19 9.07 -6.24
C CYS A 52 -2.24 8.27 -5.47
N LYS A 53 -3.45 8.81 -5.33
CA LYS A 53 -4.56 8.14 -4.64
C LYS A 53 -4.89 6.80 -5.31
N ASN A 54 -4.99 6.77 -6.63
CA ASN A 54 -5.28 5.54 -7.38
C ASN A 54 -4.16 4.51 -7.24
N MET A 55 -2.89 4.92 -7.35
CA MET A 55 -1.74 4.02 -7.22
C MET A 55 -1.66 3.40 -5.82
N VAL A 56 -1.70 4.22 -4.77
CA VAL A 56 -1.59 3.73 -3.39
C VAL A 56 -2.80 2.86 -3.05
N THR A 57 -4.01 3.23 -3.49
CA THR A 57 -5.22 2.41 -3.28
C THR A 57 -5.10 1.04 -3.93
N ALA A 58 -4.61 0.96 -5.18
CA ALA A 58 -4.41 -0.31 -5.88
C ALA A 58 -3.42 -1.22 -5.13
N LEU A 59 -2.36 -0.65 -4.56
CA LEU A 59 -1.37 -1.40 -3.78
C LEU A 59 -1.96 -1.89 -2.43
N VAL A 60 -2.77 -1.07 -1.75
CA VAL A 60 -3.47 -1.49 -0.52
C VAL A 60 -4.45 -2.64 -0.80
N VAL A 61 -5.22 -2.56 -1.88
CA VAL A 61 -6.14 -3.64 -2.31
C VAL A 61 -5.38 -4.93 -2.59
N GLU A 62 -4.22 -4.84 -3.27
CA GLU A 62 -3.38 -6.02 -3.52
C GLU A 62 -2.82 -6.63 -2.21
N LEU A 63 -2.43 -5.80 -1.22
CA LEU A 63 -2.03 -6.30 0.09
C LEU A 63 -3.19 -7.05 0.79
N ASP A 64 -4.41 -6.53 0.67
CA ASP A 64 -5.61 -7.13 1.28
C ASP A 64 -5.95 -8.48 0.62
N ASN A 65 -5.88 -8.55 -0.71
CA ASN A 65 -6.03 -9.81 -1.44
C ASN A 65 -5.00 -10.86 -0.99
N ARG A 66 -3.72 -10.49 -0.89
CA ARG A 66 -2.65 -11.38 -0.41
C ARG A 66 -2.86 -11.82 1.04
N SER A 67 -3.36 -10.93 1.89
CA SER A 67 -3.71 -11.24 3.28
C SER A 67 -4.79 -12.34 3.35
N LYS A 68 -5.88 -12.16 2.58
CA LYS A 68 -6.97 -13.15 2.49
C LYS A 68 -6.52 -14.49 1.94
N GLU A 69 -5.65 -14.50 0.93
CA GLU A 69 -5.08 -15.74 0.38
C GLU A 69 -4.22 -16.49 1.41
N ARG A 70 -3.46 -15.78 2.23
CA ARG A 70 -2.65 -16.39 3.30
C ARG A 70 -3.53 -17.00 4.38
N GLU A 71 -4.60 -16.32 4.77
CA GLU A 71 -5.56 -16.84 5.76
C GLU A 71 -6.32 -18.06 5.26
N ALA A 72 -6.75 -18.05 4.00
CA ALA A 72 -7.41 -19.20 3.38
C ALA A 72 -6.51 -20.45 3.37
N LYS A 73 -5.20 -20.28 3.10
CA LYS A 73 -4.21 -21.37 3.13
C LYS A 73 -3.88 -21.91 4.53
N LYS A 74 -4.20 -21.18 5.60
CA LYS A 74 -4.02 -21.68 6.98
C LYS A 74 -5.16 -22.59 7.45
N HIS A 75 -6.35 -22.42 6.87
CA HIS A 75 -7.57 -23.09 7.30
C HIS A 75 -8.02 -24.22 6.36
N GLY A 76 -7.34 -24.43 5.24
CA GLY A 76 -7.56 -25.54 4.29
C GLY A 76 -6.44 -26.56 4.35
#